data_AF-A0A285S917-F1
#
_entry.id   AF-A0A285S917-F1
#
_cell.length_a   1.000
_cell.length_b   1.000
_cell.length_c   1.000
_cell.angle_alpha   90.00
_cell.angle_beta   90.00
_cell.angle_gamma   90.00
#
_symmetry.space_group_name_H-M   'P 1'
#
loop_
_entity.id
_entity.type
_entity.pdbx_description
1 polymer ?
#
loop_
_entity_poly.entity_id
_entity_poly.type
_entity_poly.pdbx_seq_one_letter_code
_entity_poly.pdbx_strand_id
1 'polypeptide(L)'
;MRRLLFIIIGLLGLVACKTDKTPVPQDFECFNQPRVFIKYKQPINGYTVKVMCMPYECYDKERETEIWGSALLCFEKEYSRFYVYNESFSDSILYYVNKESVKDGLVLNIDYLPKQKDEYLSENSPFFFQDLDFDGTEELVINNWRQSIRYCNTYDVYRIDIGGAELITTPPFYKISNYMTEFDSIKKTITTTEGTDINGNIVYKTYNLNR
;
A
#
# COMPACT_ATOMS: atom_id res chain seq x y z
N MET A 1 35.37 -54.02 -52.05
CA MET A 1 34.99 -53.97 -50.61
C MET A 1 34.99 -52.50 -50.18
N ARG A 2 33.82 -52.00 -49.81
CA ARG A 2 33.48 -50.58 -49.62
C ARG A 2 33.68 -50.22 -48.14
N ARG A 3 34.58 -49.29 -47.80
CA ARG A 3 34.77 -48.83 -46.41
C ARG A 3 33.86 -47.62 -46.15
N LEU A 4 32.87 -47.79 -45.29
CA LEU A 4 32.02 -46.71 -44.76
C LEU A 4 32.82 -45.92 -43.70
N LEU A 5 32.90 -44.59 -43.86
CA LEU A 5 33.23 -43.68 -42.77
C LEU A 5 31.92 -43.30 -42.05
N PHE A 6 31.87 -43.53 -40.74
CA PHE A 6 30.83 -42.97 -39.87
C PHE A 6 31.31 -41.63 -39.32
N ILE A 7 30.65 -40.54 -39.71
CA ILE A 7 30.84 -39.23 -39.10
C ILE A 7 29.69 -39.06 -38.09
N ILE A 8 30.03 -39.05 -36.80
CA ILE A 8 29.08 -38.73 -35.73
C ILE A 8 29.05 -37.20 -35.62
N ILE A 9 27.96 -36.59 -36.10
CA ILE A 9 27.69 -35.16 -35.89
C ILE A 9 26.94 -35.05 -34.56
N GLY A 10 27.63 -34.61 -33.52
CA GLY A 10 27.00 -34.24 -32.25
C GLY A 10 26.19 -32.95 -32.42
N LEU A 11 24.87 -33.06 -32.31
CA LEU A 11 23.99 -31.90 -32.16
C LEU A 11 24.09 -31.41 -30.71
N LEU A 12 24.90 -30.39 -30.45
CA LEU A 12 24.75 -29.56 -29.24
C LEU A 12 23.51 -28.68 -29.45
N GLY A 13 22.38 -29.09 -28.90
CA GLY A 13 21.22 -28.23 -28.75
C GLY A 13 21.49 -27.18 -27.67
N LEU A 14 21.85 -25.96 -28.07
CA LEU A 14 21.76 -24.80 -27.19
C LEU A 14 20.29 -24.52 -26.95
N VAL A 15 19.77 -24.94 -25.79
CA VAL A 15 18.51 -24.42 -25.27
C VAL A 15 18.78 -22.99 -24.82
N ALA A 16 18.52 -22.04 -25.71
CA ALA A 16 18.48 -20.63 -25.35
C ALA A 16 17.24 -20.40 -24.47
N CYS A 17 17.43 -20.28 -23.15
CA CYS A 17 16.45 -19.62 -22.29
C CYS A 17 16.32 -18.17 -22.75
N LYS A 18 15.33 -17.88 -23.61
CA LYS A 18 14.88 -16.52 -23.83
C LYS A 18 14.06 -16.10 -22.61
N THR A 19 14.71 -15.45 -21.66
CA THR A 19 14.00 -14.45 -20.84
C THR A 19 13.78 -13.24 -21.74
N ASP A 20 12.65 -13.19 -22.42
CA ASP A 20 12.20 -12.03 -23.19
C ASP A 20 11.87 -10.88 -22.23
N LYS A 21 12.90 -10.24 -21.66
CA LYS A 21 12.76 -8.86 -21.21
C LYS A 21 12.95 -8.01 -22.46
N THR A 22 11.86 -7.50 -23.02
CA THR A 22 11.95 -6.49 -24.07
C THR A 22 12.77 -5.34 -23.49
N PRO A 23 13.91 -4.95 -24.10
CA PRO A 23 14.72 -3.86 -23.58
C PRO A 23 13.85 -2.61 -23.54
N VAL A 24 13.77 -1.97 -22.38
CA VAL A 24 13.13 -0.66 -22.28
C VAL A 24 13.90 0.28 -23.21
N PRO A 25 13.22 1.05 -24.08
CA PRO A 25 13.90 1.96 -25.00
C PRO A 25 14.84 2.89 -24.23
N GLN A 26 15.98 3.18 -24.85
CA GLN A 26 16.92 4.18 -24.36
C GLN A 26 16.15 5.50 -24.17
N ASP A 27 16.24 6.13 -23.00
CA ASP A 27 15.48 7.29 -22.49
C ASP A 27 14.20 6.97 -21.68
N PHE A 28 13.77 5.71 -21.60
CA PHE A 28 12.58 5.28 -20.83
C PHE A 28 12.93 4.42 -19.62
N GLU A 29 14.21 4.27 -19.26
CA GLU A 29 14.67 3.43 -18.16
C GLU A 29 14.05 3.82 -16.81
N CYS A 30 13.64 5.08 -16.65
CA CYS A 30 12.94 5.57 -15.47
C CYS A 30 11.60 4.85 -15.21
N PHE A 31 10.99 4.23 -16.23
CA PHE A 31 9.77 3.44 -16.13
C PHE A 31 10.03 1.94 -15.91
N ASN A 32 11.29 1.51 -15.82
CA ASN A 32 11.67 0.10 -15.63
C ASN A 32 11.62 -0.35 -14.16
N GLN A 33 10.89 0.38 -13.30
CA GLN A 33 10.77 0.03 -11.89
C GLN A 33 9.99 -1.28 -11.71
N PRO A 34 10.37 -2.13 -10.74
CA PRO A 34 9.62 -3.35 -10.42
C PRO A 34 8.17 -3.05 -10.09
N ARG A 35 7.23 -3.82 -10.66
CA ARG A 35 5.83 -3.82 -10.27
C ARG A 35 5.51 -5.11 -9.54
N VAL A 36 5.01 -4.97 -8.32
CA VAL A 36 4.56 -6.08 -7.47
C VAL A 36 3.04 -6.06 -7.44
N PHE A 37 2.42 -7.20 -7.75
CA PHE A 37 0.98 -7.37 -7.76
C PHE A 37 0.55 -8.15 -6.54
N ILE A 38 -0.39 -7.60 -5.77
CA ILE A 38 -0.92 -8.23 -4.57
C ILE A 38 -2.42 -8.41 -4.76
N LYS A 39 -2.93 -9.59 -4.42
CA LYS A 39 -4.36 -9.87 -4.34
C LYS A 39 -4.68 -10.39 -2.95
N TYR A 40 -5.60 -9.73 -2.26
CA TYR A 40 -6.13 -10.22 -1.00
C TYR A 40 -7.13 -11.35 -1.26
N LYS A 41 -7.02 -12.44 -0.49
CA LYS A 41 -7.85 -13.63 -0.67
C LYS A 41 -9.29 -13.39 -0.22
N GLN A 42 -9.47 -12.68 0.89
CA GLN A 42 -10.78 -12.37 1.45
C GLN A 42 -11.36 -11.11 0.82
N PRO A 43 -12.70 -10.99 0.71
CA PRO A 43 -13.32 -9.69 0.54
C PRO A 43 -13.12 -8.85 1.82
N ILE A 44 -12.79 -7.56 1.66
CA ILE A 44 -12.65 -6.59 2.75
C ILE A 44 -13.75 -5.55 2.60
N ASN A 45 -14.63 -5.48 3.60
CA ASN A 45 -15.86 -4.67 3.54
C ASN A 45 -16.68 -4.90 2.25
N GLY A 46 -16.75 -6.17 1.81
CA GLY A 46 -17.43 -6.57 0.57
C GLY A 46 -16.65 -6.33 -0.73
N TYR A 47 -15.47 -5.70 -0.67
CA TYR A 47 -14.63 -5.46 -1.85
C TYR A 47 -13.59 -6.57 -2.06
N THR A 48 -13.44 -6.99 -3.31
CA THR A 48 -12.19 -7.64 -3.75
C THR A 48 -11.14 -6.56 -3.93
N VAL A 49 -10.00 -6.70 -3.23
CA VAL A 49 -8.91 -5.71 -3.28
C VAL A 49 -7.69 -6.28 -3.99
N LYS A 50 -7.18 -5.51 -4.96
CA LYS A 50 -5.95 -5.79 -5.71
C LYS A 50 -5.04 -4.57 -5.62
N VAL A 51 -3.73 -4.80 -5.51
CA VAL A 51 -2.74 -3.73 -5.40
C VAL A 51 -1.69 -3.92 -6.48
N MET A 52 -1.34 -2.83 -7.15
CA MET A 52 -0.11 -2.74 -7.92
C MET A 52 0.82 -1.79 -7.16
N CYS A 53 1.85 -2.35 -6.53
CA CYS A 53 2.88 -1.60 -5.82
C CYS A 53 4.10 -1.40 -6.74
N MET A 54 4.67 -0.21 -6.72
CA MET A 54 5.93 0.18 -7.34
C MET A 54 6.93 0.46 -6.20
N PRO A 55 7.70 -0.56 -5.76
CA PRO A 55 8.58 -0.45 -4.62
C PRO A 55 9.66 0.60 -4.84
N TYR A 56 9.98 1.35 -3.79
CA TYR A 56 11.04 2.34 -3.83
C TYR A 56 12.41 1.69 -4.00
N GLU A 57 13.28 2.33 -4.77
CA GLU A 57 14.70 2.06 -4.79
C GLU A 57 15.38 2.92 -3.70
N CYS A 58 15.21 2.52 -2.45
CA CYS A 58 15.81 3.21 -1.30
C CYS A 58 16.85 2.34 -0.58
N TYR A 59 17.82 3.00 0.06
CA TYR A 59 18.85 2.36 0.89
C TYR A 59 18.32 1.98 2.29
N ASP A 60 17.27 2.67 2.76
CA ASP A 60 16.68 2.50 4.10
C ASP A 60 15.69 1.33 4.19
N LYS A 61 15.84 0.34 3.31
CA LYS A 61 15.07 -0.90 3.43
C LYS A 61 15.53 -1.65 4.66
N GLU A 62 14.59 -2.20 5.41
CA GLU A 62 14.90 -3.09 6.51
C GLU A 62 15.50 -4.42 6.01
N ARG A 63 15.21 -4.76 4.74
CA ARG A 63 15.60 -6.03 4.11
C ARG A 63 15.38 -6.00 2.59
N GLU A 64 16.07 -6.89 1.88
CA GLU A 64 15.96 -7.03 0.42
C GLU A 64 14.58 -7.50 -0.07
N THR A 65 13.80 -8.14 0.79
CA THR A 65 12.45 -8.66 0.47
C THR A 65 11.33 -7.69 0.88
N GLU A 66 11.67 -6.48 1.32
CA GLU A 66 10.69 -5.46 1.71
C GLU A 66 9.94 -4.93 0.48
N ILE A 67 8.62 -4.88 0.60
CA ILE A 67 7.73 -4.27 -0.39
C ILE A 67 7.18 -3.00 0.26
N TRP A 68 7.87 -1.89 -0.01
CA TRP A 68 7.50 -0.55 0.40
C TRP A 68 7.64 0.37 -0.80
N GLY A 69 6.58 1.09 -1.16
CA GLY A 69 6.53 1.85 -2.41
C GLY A 69 5.26 2.67 -2.57
N SER A 70 5.14 3.35 -3.70
CA SER A 70 3.84 3.89 -4.11
C SER A 70 2.96 2.75 -4.64
N ALA A 71 1.65 2.85 -4.49
CA ALA A 71 0.74 1.83 -4.97
C ALA A 71 -0.58 2.38 -5.51
N LEU A 72 -1.15 1.63 -6.45
CA LEU A 72 -2.53 1.79 -6.87
C LEU A 72 -3.36 0.62 -6.35
N LEU A 73 -4.31 0.92 -5.48
CA LEU A 73 -5.25 -0.05 -4.93
C LEU A 73 -6.53 -0.01 -5.76
N CYS A 74 -7.05 -1.18 -6.14
CA CYS A 74 -8.30 -1.37 -6.85
C CYS A 74 -9.29 -2.05 -5.91
N PHE A 75 -10.42 -1.39 -5.67
CA PHE A 75 -11.53 -1.90 -4.87
C PHE A 75 -12.68 -2.25 -5.81
N GLU A 76 -13.06 -3.52 -5.84
CA GLU A 76 -14.04 -4.05 -6.79
C GLU A 76 -15.16 -4.81 -6.09
N LYS A 77 -16.40 -4.43 -6.39
CA LYS A 77 -17.64 -5.16 -6.06
C LYS A 77 -18.52 -5.24 -7.33
N GLU A 78 -19.57 -6.05 -7.30
CA GLU A 78 -20.38 -6.43 -8.49
C GLU A 78 -20.72 -5.28 -9.45
N TYR A 79 -21.04 -4.09 -8.93
CA TYR A 79 -21.42 -2.91 -9.73
C TYR A 79 -20.60 -1.65 -9.45
N SER A 80 -19.46 -1.79 -8.77
CA SER A 80 -18.65 -0.62 -8.38
C SER A 80 -17.18 -0.99 -8.40
N ARG A 81 -16.40 -0.15 -9.07
CA ARG A 81 -14.95 -0.22 -9.06
C ARG A 81 -14.39 1.17 -8.93
N PHE A 82 -13.48 1.36 -7.99
CA PHE A 82 -12.71 2.59 -7.86
C PHE A 82 -11.26 2.26 -7.54
N TYR A 83 -10.42 3.27 -7.71
CA TYR A 83 -8.99 3.16 -7.48
C TYR A 83 -8.55 4.23 -6.49
N VAL A 84 -7.62 3.87 -5.63
CA VAL A 84 -7.01 4.79 -4.68
C VAL A 84 -5.50 4.71 -4.84
N TYR A 85 -4.87 5.88 -4.98
CA TYR A 85 -3.43 5.98 -4.95
C TYR A 85 -2.97 6.07 -3.49
N ASN A 86 -1.93 5.33 -3.15
CA ASN A 86 -1.29 5.33 -1.84
C ASN A 86 0.18 5.68 -2.05
N GLU A 87 0.61 6.83 -1.54
CA GLU A 87 1.97 7.31 -1.75
C GLU A 87 3.01 6.44 -1.06
N SER A 88 2.67 5.83 0.07
CA SER A 88 3.63 5.04 0.87
C SER A 88 2.95 3.76 1.35
N PHE A 89 2.74 2.84 0.42
CA PHE A 89 2.18 1.52 0.68
C PHE A 89 3.22 0.62 1.33
N SER A 90 2.82 0.02 2.45
CA SER A 90 3.41 -1.19 3.02
C SER A 90 2.34 -1.94 3.78
N ASP A 91 2.46 -3.26 3.82
CA ASP A 91 1.55 -4.13 4.59
C ASP A 91 2.40 -5.01 5.50
N SER A 92 2.16 -4.95 6.81
CA SER A 92 2.94 -5.71 7.80
C SER A 92 2.94 -7.21 7.52
N ILE A 93 1.91 -7.77 6.87
CA ILE A 93 1.90 -9.21 6.53
C ILE A 93 2.96 -9.57 5.48
N LEU A 94 3.34 -8.63 4.61
CA LEU A 94 4.40 -8.83 3.62
C LEU A 94 5.74 -9.07 4.31
N TYR A 95 5.92 -8.55 5.53
CA TYR A 95 7.06 -8.87 6.36
C TYR A 95 7.20 -10.40 6.53
N TYR A 96 6.10 -11.08 6.82
CA TYR A 96 6.13 -12.52 7.10
C TYR A 96 6.01 -13.37 5.85
N VAL A 97 5.25 -12.93 4.84
CA VAL A 97 4.91 -13.73 3.67
C VAL A 97 5.96 -13.64 2.56
N ASN A 98 6.51 -12.46 2.27
CA ASN A 98 7.47 -12.35 1.18
C ASN A 98 8.87 -12.83 1.59
N LYS A 99 9.34 -13.92 0.97
CA LYS A 99 10.67 -14.50 1.19
C LYS A 99 11.60 -14.34 -0.01
N GLU A 100 11.10 -13.82 -1.13
CA GLU A 100 11.89 -13.62 -2.34
C GLU A 100 12.28 -12.14 -2.49
N SER A 101 13.42 -11.90 -3.14
CA SER A 101 13.82 -10.55 -3.55
C SER A 101 12.75 -9.94 -4.47
N VAL A 102 12.49 -8.65 -4.29
CA VAL A 102 11.53 -7.91 -5.10
C VAL A 102 11.98 -7.89 -6.56
N LYS A 103 11.07 -8.26 -7.47
CA LYS A 103 11.29 -8.28 -8.92
C LYS A 103 10.01 -7.88 -9.65
N ASP A 104 10.17 -7.32 -10.84
CA ASP A 104 9.03 -6.98 -11.69
C ASP A 104 8.17 -8.22 -12.00
N GLY A 105 6.86 -8.08 -11.90
CA GLY A 105 5.91 -9.15 -12.12
C GLY A 105 5.75 -10.12 -10.93
N LEU A 106 6.32 -9.83 -9.76
CA LEU A 106 6.07 -10.62 -8.55
C LEU A 106 4.58 -10.56 -8.21
N VAL A 107 3.93 -11.72 -8.08
CA VAL A 107 2.51 -11.83 -7.72
C VAL A 107 2.37 -12.51 -6.37
N LEU A 108 1.68 -11.86 -5.43
CA LEU A 108 1.39 -12.37 -4.10
C LEU A 108 -0.13 -12.51 -3.90
N ASN A 109 -0.56 -13.68 -3.44
CA ASN A 109 -1.94 -13.91 -3.00
C ASN A 109 -1.94 -14.11 -1.49
N ILE A 110 -2.35 -13.09 -0.75
CA ILE A 110 -2.13 -13.01 0.70
C ILE A 110 -3.43 -12.89 1.47
N ASP A 111 -3.38 -13.29 2.73
CA ASP A 111 -4.45 -13.05 3.68
C ASP A 111 -4.35 -11.60 4.18
N TYR A 112 -5.49 -10.90 4.21
CA TYR A 112 -5.57 -9.55 4.75
C TYR A 112 -5.46 -9.59 6.27
N LEU A 113 -4.59 -8.75 6.83
CA LEU A 113 -4.48 -8.54 8.28
C LEU A 113 -5.37 -7.35 8.68
N PRO A 114 -6.51 -7.58 9.35
CA PRO A 114 -7.39 -6.49 9.77
C PRO A 114 -6.78 -5.70 10.93
N LYS A 115 -7.24 -4.44 11.06
CA LYS A 115 -6.94 -3.59 12.22
C LYS A 115 -7.40 -4.25 13.53
N GLN A 116 -6.79 -3.85 14.64
CA GLN A 116 -7.32 -4.25 15.95
C GLN A 116 -8.64 -3.53 16.24
N LYS A 117 -9.49 -4.17 17.06
CA LYS A 117 -10.85 -3.69 17.33
C LYS A 117 -10.87 -2.26 17.90
N ASP A 118 -9.96 -1.96 18.81
CA ASP A 118 -9.92 -0.70 19.56
C ASP A 118 -8.99 0.36 18.91
N GLU A 119 -8.38 0.04 17.77
CA GLU A 119 -7.56 0.99 17.00
C GLU A 119 -8.43 1.84 16.07
N TYR A 120 -8.30 3.17 16.18
CA TYR A 120 -8.83 4.09 15.17
C TYR A 120 -7.95 4.14 13.92
N LEU A 121 -6.63 4.20 14.13
CA LEU A 121 -5.63 4.28 13.07
C LEU A 121 -4.72 3.07 13.17
N SER A 122 -4.92 2.10 12.28
CA SER A 122 -4.13 0.86 12.33
C SER A 122 -2.73 1.06 11.80
N GLU A 123 -1.74 0.63 12.57
CA GLU A 123 -0.34 0.73 12.16
C GLU A 123 0.05 -0.33 11.12
N ASN A 124 -0.65 -1.47 11.13
CA ASN A 124 -0.22 -2.69 10.46
C ASN A 124 -0.97 -2.98 9.15
N SER A 125 -2.19 -2.47 9.02
CA SER A 125 -2.99 -2.65 7.81
C SER A 125 -2.70 -1.50 6.83
N PRO A 126 -2.49 -1.78 5.53
CA PRO A 126 -2.21 -0.76 4.51
C PRO A 126 -3.44 0.12 4.21
N PHE A 127 -4.63 -0.38 4.50
CA PHE A 127 -5.89 0.34 4.46
C PHE A 127 -6.84 -0.32 5.46
N PHE A 128 -7.93 0.34 5.82
CA PHE A 128 -9.02 -0.24 6.62
C PHE A 128 -10.28 0.61 6.48
N PHE A 129 -11.39 0.12 7.03
CA PHE A 129 -12.64 0.86 7.10
C PHE A 129 -12.91 1.20 8.56
N GLN A 130 -13.25 2.46 8.82
CA GLN A 130 -13.48 2.97 10.17
C GLN A 130 -14.37 4.21 10.09
N ASP A 131 -15.40 4.26 10.93
CA ASP A 131 -16.17 5.46 11.22
C ASP A 131 -15.29 6.41 12.05
N LEU A 132 -14.68 7.40 11.40
CA LEU A 132 -13.81 8.39 12.01
C LEU A 132 -14.57 9.65 12.42
N ASP A 133 -15.69 9.97 11.75
CA ASP A 133 -16.46 11.18 12.02
C ASP A 133 -17.64 11.00 12.98
N PHE A 134 -17.86 9.75 13.44
CA PHE A 134 -18.86 9.31 14.40
C PHE A 134 -20.30 9.45 13.91
N ASP A 135 -20.53 9.39 12.61
CA ASP A 135 -21.85 9.42 11.97
C ASP A 135 -22.47 8.02 11.76
N GLY A 136 -21.71 6.95 12.01
CA GLY A 136 -22.14 5.56 11.85
C GLY A 136 -21.83 4.95 10.48
N THR A 137 -21.23 5.71 9.57
CA THR A 137 -20.74 5.27 8.26
C THR A 137 -19.22 5.12 8.32
N GLU A 138 -18.69 4.05 7.74
CA GLU A 138 -17.23 3.89 7.70
C GLU A 138 -16.62 4.66 6.53
N GLU A 139 -15.54 5.40 6.80
CA GLU A 139 -14.63 5.89 5.78
C GLU A 139 -13.63 4.80 5.38
N LEU A 140 -13.13 4.87 4.15
CA LEU A 140 -11.92 4.15 3.76
C LEU A 140 -10.71 4.96 4.20
N VAL A 141 -9.86 4.35 5.00
CA VAL A 141 -8.63 4.95 5.49
C VAL A 141 -7.45 4.25 4.83
N ILE A 142 -6.58 5.02 4.18
CA ILE A 142 -5.33 4.54 3.59
C ILE A 142 -4.19 4.87 4.54
N ASN A 143 -3.38 3.87 4.86
CA ASN A 143 -2.20 4.03 5.71
C ASN A 143 -0.98 4.37 4.83
N ASN A 144 -0.39 5.53 5.06
CA ASN A 144 0.86 5.96 4.46
C ASN A 144 1.99 5.62 5.44
N TRP A 145 2.65 4.50 5.16
CA TRP A 145 3.74 3.94 5.98
C TRP A 145 4.87 4.94 6.17
N ARG A 146 5.21 5.23 7.42
CA ARG A 146 6.37 6.07 7.82
C ARG A 146 6.39 7.49 7.26
N GLN A 147 5.23 8.06 6.93
CA GLN A 147 5.13 9.43 6.38
C GLN A 147 4.94 10.52 7.46
N SER A 148 4.86 10.16 8.74
CA SER A 148 4.80 11.12 9.85
C SER A 148 6.16 11.25 10.55
N ILE A 149 6.23 12.12 11.55
CA ILE A 149 7.41 12.25 12.41
C ILE A 149 7.69 10.92 13.14
N ARG A 150 8.97 10.69 13.47
CA ARG A 150 9.43 9.50 14.20
C ARG A 150 9.07 8.16 13.53
N TYR A 151 9.00 8.13 12.20
CA TYR A 151 8.60 6.95 11.43
C TYR A 151 7.19 6.43 11.74
N CYS A 152 6.33 7.30 12.27
CA CYS A 152 4.91 7.01 12.42
C CYS A 152 4.19 7.15 11.08
N ASN A 153 2.95 6.68 11.00
CA ASN A 153 2.17 6.66 9.77
C ASN A 153 1.28 7.90 9.67
N THR A 154 1.08 8.42 8.47
CA THR A 154 -0.04 9.33 8.17
C THR A 154 -1.17 8.55 7.52
N TYR A 155 -2.37 9.14 7.48
CA TYR A 155 -3.51 8.48 6.88
C TYR A 155 -4.31 9.43 6.00
N ASP A 156 -4.67 8.94 4.82
CA ASP A 156 -5.62 9.60 3.92
C ASP A 156 -7.01 9.02 4.15
N VAL A 157 -8.00 9.88 4.34
CA VAL A 157 -9.37 9.47 4.63
C VAL A 157 -10.23 9.72 3.41
N TYR A 158 -10.97 8.70 2.97
CA TYR A 158 -11.84 8.75 1.81
C TYR A 158 -13.26 8.46 2.21
N ARG A 159 -14.18 9.34 1.78
CA ARG A 159 -15.60 9.00 1.76
C ARG A 159 -15.87 8.11 0.54
N ILE A 160 -16.62 7.05 0.72
CA ILE A 160 -17.06 6.19 -0.38
C ILE A 160 -18.50 6.49 -0.71
N ASP A 161 -18.78 6.74 -1.98
CA ASP A 161 -20.13 6.90 -2.51
C ASP A 161 -20.33 6.04 -3.77
N ILE A 162 -21.42 6.29 -4.50
CA ILE A 162 -21.75 5.58 -5.73
C ILE A 162 -20.76 5.91 -6.87
N GLY A 163 -20.18 7.12 -6.86
CA GLY A 163 -19.24 7.62 -7.85
C GLY A 163 -17.79 7.16 -7.62
N GLY A 164 -17.46 6.74 -6.40
CA GLY A 164 -16.14 6.16 -6.07
C GLY A 164 -15.67 6.54 -4.67
N ALA A 165 -14.38 6.83 -4.56
CA ALA A 165 -13.75 7.30 -3.33
C ALA A 165 -13.33 8.77 -3.48
N GLU A 166 -13.77 9.62 -2.56
CA GLU A 166 -13.45 11.04 -2.50
C GLU A 166 -12.56 11.33 -1.30
N LEU A 167 -11.36 11.88 -1.55
CA LEU A 167 -10.41 12.25 -0.51
C LEU A 167 -10.97 13.41 0.33
N ILE A 168 -11.02 13.23 1.65
CA ILE A 168 -11.41 14.25 2.61
C ILE A 168 -10.18 15.11 2.93
N THR A 169 -10.16 16.33 2.41
CA THR A 169 -9.05 17.29 2.58
C THR A 169 -9.32 18.37 3.63
N THR A 170 -10.45 18.28 4.33
CA THR A 170 -10.84 19.24 5.36
C THR A 170 -10.38 18.80 6.75
N PRO A 171 -10.09 19.74 7.67
CA PRO A 171 -9.89 19.45 9.08
C PRO A 171 -11.06 18.64 9.69
N PRO A 172 -10.79 17.69 10.61
CA PRO A 172 -9.47 17.27 11.10
C PRO A 172 -8.76 16.23 10.21
N PHE A 173 -9.39 15.76 9.13
CA PHE A 173 -8.96 14.55 8.41
C PHE A 173 -7.75 14.74 7.50
N TYR A 174 -7.49 15.97 7.02
CA TYR A 174 -6.21 16.26 6.36
C TYR A 174 -5.07 16.18 7.40
N LYS A 175 -4.08 15.31 7.15
CA LYS A 175 -2.86 15.15 7.97
C LYS A 175 -3.05 14.48 9.34
N ILE A 176 -3.99 13.56 9.48
CA ILE A 176 -4.04 12.70 10.67
C ILE A 176 -2.86 11.72 10.68
N SER A 177 -2.38 11.36 11.87
CA SER A 177 -1.32 10.37 12.07
C SER A 177 -1.49 9.65 13.40
N ASN A 178 -0.95 8.44 13.52
CA ASN A 178 -1.04 7.66 14.77
C ASN A 178 -0.19 8.26 15.91
N TYR A 179 0.67 9.23 15.60
CA TYR A 179 1.47 9.93 16.60
C TYR A 179 0.87 11.26 17.07
N MET A 180 0.11 11.93 16.19
CA MET A 180 -0.34 13.32 16.41
C MET A 180 -1.85 13.45 16.48
N THR A 181 -2.60 12.34 16.50
CA THR A 181 -4.06 12.34 16.47
C THR A 181 -4.63 11.43 17.56
N GLU A 182 -5.54 11.99 18.35
CA GLU A 182 -6.28 11.27 19.39
C GLU A 182 -7.78 11.32 19.08
N PHE A 183 -8.48 10.21 19.33
CA PHE A 183 -9.92 10.05 19.12
C PHE A 183 -10.60 9.82 20.46
N ASP A 184 -11.72 10.51 20.70
CA ASP A 184 -12.62 10.28 21.84
C ASP A 184 -14.04 10.06 21.31
N SER A 185 -14.46 8.80 21.24
CA SER A 185 -15.80 8.43 20.76
C SER A 185 -16.93 8.82 21.69
N ILE A 186 -16.66 8.97 23.00
CA ILE A 186 -17.69 9.35 23.96
C ILE A 186 -18.04 10.82 23.76
N LYS A 187 -17.03 11.66 23.59
CA LYS A 187 -17.21 13.09 23.34
C LYS A 187 -17.43 13.42 21.86
N LYS A 188 -17.18 12.45 20.97
CA LYS A 188 -17.13 12.61 19.51
C LYS A 188 -16.18 13.74 19.11
N THR A 189 -14.94 13.64 19.58
CA THR A 189 -13.90 14.63 19.30
C THR A 189 -12.66 14.00 18.73
N ILE A 190 -11.98 14.75 17.85
CA ILE A 190 -10.65 14.43 17.36
C ILE A 190 -9.71 15.55 17.81
N THR A 191 -8.58 15.19 18.42
CA THR A 191 -7.54 16.16 18.79
C THR A 191 -6.32 15.94 17.92
N THR A 192 -5.82 17.00 17.29
CA THR A 192 -4.59 16.97 16.48
C THR A 192 -3.53 17.90 17.06
N THR A 193 -2.26 17.53 16.94
CA THR A 193 -1.15 18.45 17.18
C THR A 193 -0.97 19.40 15.99
N GLU A 194 -1.03 20.71 16.23
CA GLU A 194 -0.86 21.75 15.17
C GLU A 194 0.58 22.28 15.05
N GLY A 195 1.46 21.90 15.98
CA GLY A 195 2.87 22.29 15.96
C GLY A 195 3.36 22.67 17.35
N THR A 196 4.22 23.67 17.38
CA THR A 196 4.89 24.12 18.60
C THR A 196 4.78 25.63 18.72
N ASP A 197 4.49 26.15 19.91
CA ASP A 197 4.48 27.59 20.18
C ASP A 197 5.91 28.18 20.25
N ILE A 198 6.01 29.50 20.44
CA ILE A 198 7.30 30.20 20.54
C ILE A 198 8.19 29.74 21.71
N ASN A 199 7.61 29.04 22.68
CA ASN A 199 8.30 28.56 23.89
C ASN A 199 8.67 27.07 23.79
N GLY A 200 8.36 26.41 22.68
CA GLY A 200 8.63 24.98 22.51
C GLY A 200 7.52 24.06 23.02
N ASN A 201 6.35 24.58 23.42
CA ASN A 201 5.23 23.75 23.86
C ASN A 201 4.43 23.22 22.69
N ILE A 202 4.03 21.95 22.75
CA ILE A 202 3.15 21.34 21.76
C ILE A 202 1.78 22.00 21.83
N VAL A 203 1.28 22.46 20.68
CA VAL A 203 -0.06 23.06 20.53
C VAL A 203 -1.01 22.01 19.99
N TYR A 204 -2.14 21.84 20.67
CA TYR A 204 -3.20 20.92 20.28
C TYR A 204 -4.44 21.69 19.86
N LYS A 205 -5.21 21.09 18.95
CA LYS A 205 -6.54 21.56 18.58
C LYS A 205 -7.52 20.41 18.60
N THR A 206 -8.64 20.64 19.26
CA THR A 206 -9.74 19.69 19.36
C THR A 206 -10.88 20.11 18.46
N TYR A 207 -11.33 19.17 17.64
CA TYR A 207 -12.46 19.29 16.74
C TYR A 207 -13.63 18.53 17.36
N ASN A 208 -14.75 19.22 17.54
CA ASN A 208 -15.98 18.60 18.00
C ASN A 208 -16.82 18.22 16.78
N LEU A 209 -17.17 16.93 16.69
CA LEU A 209 -17.87 16.36 15.54
C LEU A 209 -19.34 16.06 15.85
N ASN A 210 -19.86 16.51 17.00
CA ASN A 210 -21.30 16.44 17.27
C ASN A 210 -22.04 17.28 16.22
N ARG A 211 -22.63 16.59 15.24
CA ARG A 211 -23.60 17.13 14.29
C ARG A 211 -25.01 16.77 14.73
#